data_AF-A0A369C2K6-F1
#
_entry.id   AF-A0A369C2K6-F1
#
_cell.length_a   1.000
_cell.length_b   1.000
_cell.length_c   1.000
_cell.angle_alpha   90.00
_cell.angle_beta   90.00
_cell.angle_gamma   90.00
#
_symmetry.space_group_name_H-M   'P 1'
#
loop_
_entity.id
_entity.type
_entity.pdbx_description
1 polymer ?
#
loop_
_entity_poly.entity_id
_entity_poly.type
_entity_poly.pdbx_seq_one_letter_code
_entity_poly.pdbx_strand_id
1 'polypeptide(L)' 'MDSNGIQAGVAYAWSQAGADACVEVMRTHCPEGDIRVARTLVPNELGRLESAYVIFPFSLGRDVPY' A
#
# COMPACT_ATOMS: atom_id res chain seq x y z
N MET A 1 -12.13 13.09 10.32
CA MET A 1 -12.45 11.87 11.07
C MET A 1 -13.93 11.61 10.94
N ASP A 2 -14.28 10.80 9.97
CA ASP A 2 -15.61 10.28 9.70
C ASP A 2 -15.61 8.78 9.98
N SER A 3 -16.57 8.37 10.80
CA SER A 3 -16.63 7.14 11.57
C SER A 3 -16.99 5.88 10.77
N ASN A 4 -16.52 5.78 9.52
CA ASN A 4 -16.67 4.60 8.66
C ASN A 4 -15.36 3.83 8.40
N GLY A 5 -14.28 4.16 9.11
CA GLY A 5 -13.28 3.21 9.59
C GLY A 5 -12.54 2.30 8.59
N ILE A 6 -12.64 2.48 7.27
CA ILE A 6 -11.73 1.81 6.34
C ILE A 6 -10.43 2.61 6.39
N GLN A 7 -9.55 2.27 7.34
CA GLN A 7 -8.14 2.61 7.20
C GLN A 7 -7.71 2.11 5.82
N ALA A 8 -7.23 3.00 4.95
CA ALA A 8 -6.58 2.58 3.71
C ALA A 8 -5.43 1.64 4.11
N GLY A 9 -5.65 0.35 3.94
CA GLY A 9 -4.73 -0.68 4.42
C GLY A 9 -3.42 -0.55 3.67
N VAL A 10 -2.34 -0.27 4.39
CA VAL A 10 -0.99 -0.30 3.83
C VAL A 10 -0.55 -1.77 3.78
N ALA A 11 -0.22 -2.25 2.59
CA ALA A 11 0.37 -3.57 2.41
C ALA A 11 1.88 -3.47 2.19
N TYR A 12 2.57 -4.57 2.52
CA TYR A 12 4.02 -4.66 2.47
C TYR A 12 4.43 -5.93 1.74
N ALA A 13 5.45 -5.84 0.88
CA ALA A 13 6.01 -6.98 0.16
C ALA A 13 7.55 -6.91 0.12
N TRP A 14 8.23 -8.00 0.47
CA TRP A 14 9.70 -8.06 0.53
C TRP A 14 10.35 -8.42 -0.81
N SER A 15 9.55 -8.52 -1.88
CA SER A 15 10.02 -8.71 -3.24
C SER A 15 9.15 -7.92 -4.21
N GLN A 16 9.71 -7.57 -5.37
CA GLN A 16 8.97 -6.86 -6.41
C GLN A 16 7.83 -7.71 -6.95
N ALA A 17 8.08 -9.01 -7.20
CA ALA A 17 7.03 -9.93 -7.65
C ALA A 17 5.86 -10.04 -6.65
N GLY A 18 6.16 -10.00 -5.34
CA GLY A 18 5.13 -9.96 -4.31
C GLY A 18 4.32 -8.65 -4.31
N ALA A 19 4.99 -7.52 -4.59
CA ALA A 19 4.32 -6.23 -4.72
C ALA A 19 3.40 -6.20 -5.95
N ASP A 20 3.88 -6.68 -7.09
CA ASP A 20 3.11 -6.74 -8.33
C ASP A 20 1.85 -7.60 -8.17
N ALA A 21 1.99 -8.80 -7.59
CA ALA A 21 0.85 -9.68 -7.30
C ALA A 21 -0.16 -9.02 -6.33
N CYS A 22 0.33 -8.27 -5.34
CA CYS A 22 -0.52 -7.53 -4.41
C CYS A 22 -1.33 -6.43 -5.13
N VAL A 23 -0.68 -5.70 -6.06
CA VAL A 23 -1.35 -4.68 -6.89
C VAL A 23 -2.44 -5.31 -7.76
N GLU A 24 -2.20 -6.46 -8.38
CA GLU A 24 -3.22 -7.14 -9.21
C GLU A 24 -4.47 -7.52 -8.40
N VAL A 25 -4.27 -8.05 -7.19
CA VAL A 25 -5.38 -8.36 -6.27
C VAL A 25 -6.12 -7.09 -5.87
N MET A 26 -5.39 -6.03 -5.49
CA MET A 26 -6.00 -4.75 -5.09
C MET A 26 -6.80 -4.11 -6.23
N ARG A 27 -6.32 -4.17 -7.49
CA ARG A 27 -7.05 -3.65 -8.65
C ARG A 27 -8.37 -4.36 -8.90
N THR A 28 -8.45 -5.65 -8.58
CA THR A 28 -9.69 -6.43 -8.72
C THR A 28 -10.75 -5.95 -7.72
N HIS A 29 -10.34 -5.52 -6.53
CA HIS A 29 -11.24 -5.03 -5.48
C HIS A 29 -11.52 -3.53 -5.56
N CYS A 30 -10.59 -2.75 -6.11
CA CYS A 30 -10.67 -1.29 -6.23
C CYS A 30 -10.29 -0.86 -7.66
N PRO A 31 -11.12 -1.13 -8.69
CA PRO A 31 -10.78 -0.84 -10.09
C PRO A 31 -10.64 0.65 -10.39
N GLU A 32 -11.29 1.52 -9.62
CA GLU A 32 -11.22 2.99 -9.76
C GLU A 32 -10.20 3.64 -8.80
N GLY A 33 -9.54 2.86 -7.94
CA GLY A 33 -8.55 3.36 -6.99
C GLY A 33 -7.18 3.55 -7.66
N ASP A 34 -6.48 4.64 -7.32
CA ASP A 34 -5.07 4.77 -7.67
C ASP A 34 -4.25 3.92 -6.69
N ILE A 35 -3.30 3.11 -7.19
CA ILE A 35 -2.47 2.25 -6.34
C ILE A 35 -1.03 2.65 -6.56
N ARG A 36 -0.37 3.09 -5.49
CA ARG A 36 1.06 3.42 -5.55
C ARG A 36 1.87 2.37 -4.82
N VAL A 37 3.03 2.09 -5.42
CA VAL A 37 4.05 1.23 -4.86
C VAL A 37 5.29 2.09 -4.66
N ALA A 38 5.80 2.11 -3.43
CA ALA A 38 7.06 2.78 -3.10
C ALA A 38 8.02 1.78 -2.49
N ARG A 39 9.31 1.87 -2.85
CA ARG A 39 10.36 1.12 -2.18
C ARG A 39 10.84 1.93 -0.97
N THR A 40 10.90 1.31 0.20
CA THR A 40 11.38 1.94 1.43
C THR A 40 12.21 0.97 2.27
N LEU A 41 12.76 1.48 3.37
CA LEU A 41 13.40 0.70 4.41
C LEU A 41 12.43 0.49 5.58
N VAL A 42 12.18 -0.77 5.93
CA VAL A 42 11.29 -1.15 7.05
C VAL A 42 12.13 -1.87 8.12
N PRO A 43 11.94 -1.58 9.42
CA PRO A 43 12.58 -2.33 10.48
C PRO A 43 12.08 -3.78 10.51
N ASN A 44 12.99 -4.73 10.50
CA ASN A 44 12.67 -6.14 10.75
C ASN A 44 12.60 -6.46 12.25
N GLU A 45 12.31 -7.71 12.60
CA GLU A 45 12.18 -8.18 13.99
C GLU A 45 13.46 -8.01 14.82
N LEU A 46 14.60 -7.85 14.15
CA LEU A 46 15.91 -7.61 14.78
C LEU A 46 16.26 -6.12 14.87
N GLY A 47 15.33 -5.23 14.51
CA GLY A 47 15.52 -3.78 14.48
C GLY A 47 16.42 -3.29 13.35
N ARG A 48 16.72 -4.13 12.35
CA ARG A 48 17.53 -3.75 11.18
C ARG A 48 16.64 -3.26 10.06
N LEU A 49 17.12 -2.26 9.32
CA LEU A 49 16.42 -1.75 8.16
C LEU A 49 16.62 -2.69 6.97
N GLU A 50 15.52 -3.18 6.40
CA GLU A 50 15.50 -4.00 5.20
C GLU A 50 14.68 -3.35 4.09
N SER A 51 15.07 -3.61 2.84
CA SER A 51 14.35 -3.12 1.67
C SER A 51 13.00 -3.80 1.54
N ALA A 52 11.99 -2.98 1.34
CA ALA A 52 10.59 -3.36 1.32
C ALA A 52 9.84 -2.57 0.25
N TYR A 53 8.78 -3.14 -0.29
CA TYR A 53 7.79 -2.45 -1.10
C TYR A 53 6.57 -2.16 -0.22
N VAL A 54 6.14 -0.90 -0.22
CA VAL A 54 4.92 -0.44 0.44
C VAL A 54 3.89 -0.18 -0.64
N ILE A 55 2.74 -0.83 -0.54
CA ILE A 55 1.62 -0.69 -1.47
C ILE A 55 0.47 -0.02 -0.74
N PHE A 56 -0.01 1.10 -1.25
CA PHE A 56 -1.08 1.88 -0.63
C PHE A 56 -2.12 2.29 -1.69
N PRO A 57 -3.38 1.88 -1.51
CA PRO A 57 -4.47 2.33 -2.37
C PRO A 57 -4.93 3.73 -1.95
N PHE A 58 -4.97 4.66 -2.91
CA PHE A 58 -5.63 5.95 -2.79
C PHE A 58 -7.05 5.86 -3.33
N SER A 59 -8.01 6.30 -2.52
CA SER A 59 -9.31 6.67 -3.05
C SER A 59 -9.21 8.08 -3.61
N LEU A 60 -9.28 8.23 -4.94
CA LEU A 60 -9.24 9.52 -5.66
C LEU A 60 -10.33 10.52 -5.19
N GLY A 61 -11.31 10.10 -4.39
CA GLY A 61 -12.36 10.95 -3.84
C GLY A 61 -12.13 11.51 -2.43
N ARG A 62 -11.08 11.13 -1.68
CA ARG A 62 -10.94 11.54 -0.26
C ARG A 62 -9.56 11.96 0.22
N ASP A 63 -8.46 11.47 -0.37
CA ASP A 63 -7.16 11.50 0.32
C ASP A 63 -6.06 12.38 -0.33
N VAL A 64 -6.40 13.30 -1.23
CA VAL A 64 -5.42 14.23 -1.82
C VAL A 64 -5.91 15.69 -1.68
N PRO A 65 -5.37 16.49 -0.75
CA PRO A 65 -5.52 17.93 -0.83
C PRO A 65 -4.62 18.42 -1.97
N TYR A 66 -5.24 18.92 -3.05
CA TYR A 66 -4.55 19.71 -4.06
C TYR A 66 -4.04 21.02 -3.46
#